data_AF-A0A534NRD3-F1
#
_entry.id   AF-A0A534NRD3-F1
#
_cell.length_a   1.000
_cell.length_b   1.000
_cell.length_c   1.000
_cell.angle_alpha   90.00
_cell.angle_beta   90.00
_cell.angle_gamma   90.00
#
_symmetry.space_group_name_H-M   'P 1'
#
loop_
_entity.id
_entity.type
_entity.pdbx_description
1 polymer ?
#
loop_
_entity_poly.entity_id
_entity_poly.type
_entity_poly.pdbx_seq_one_letter_code
_entity_poly.pdbx_strand_id
1 'polypeptide(L)' 'GWTENSVLNTLPSQAQDLIRNWHVRGWTPMGRLGTPEDVGNVAALVCSEQAAWITGQIIYADGGASLMNPGVPPEIQLG' A
#
# COMPACT_ATOMS: atom_id res chain seq x y z
N GLY A 1 2.93 1.26 -0.76
CA GLY A 1 2.45 -0.10 -0.44
C GLY A 1 1.71 -0.68 -1.62
N TRP A 2 1.19 -1.90 -1.47
CA TRP A 2 0.35 -2.52 -2.50
C TRP A 2 -1.13 -2.18 -2.26
N THR A 3 -1.86 -1.90 -3.33
CA THR A 3 -3.29 -1.58 -3.29
C THR A 3 -4.10 -2.52 -4.17
N GLU A 4 -5.31 -2.84 -3.76
CA GLU A 4 -6.31 -3.51 -4.59
C GLU A 4 -6.68 -2.64 -5.79
N ASN A 5 -7.15 -3.28 -6.87
CA ASN A 5 -7.55 -2.59 -8.11
C ASN A 5 -6.45 -1.70 -8.72
N SER A 6 -5.19 -2.07 -8.47
CA SER A 6 -4.01 -1.43 -9.03
C SER A 6 -3.37 -2.29 -10.13
N VAL A 7 -2.12 -1.98 -10.48
CA VAL A 7 -1.25 -2.87 -11.29
C VAL A 7 -1.15 -4.28 -10.72
N LEU A 8 -1.43 -4.48 -9.43
CA LEU A 8 -1.57 -5.82 -8.83
C LEU A 8 -2.49 -6.72 -9.66
N ASN A 9 -3.62 -6.21 -10.14
CA ASN A 9 -4.60 -7.00 -10.90
C ASN A 9 -4.12 -7.40 -12.29
N THR A 10 -3.02 -6.82 -12.77
CA THR A 10 -2.38 -7.18 -14.06
C THR A 10 -1.37 -8.33 -13.92
N LEU A 11 -1.02 -8.70 -12.68
CA LEU A 11 -0.10 -9.81 -12.41
C LEU A 11 -0.81 -11.16 -12.55
N PRO A 12 -0.08 -12.26 -12.81
CA PRO A 12 -0.63 -13.61 -12.75
C PRO A 12 -1.34 -13.86 -11.40
N SER A 13 -2.44 -14.63 -11.40
CA SER A 13 -3.24 -14.88 -10.20
C SER A 13 -2.40 -15.41 -9.03
N GLN A 14 -1.45 -16.29 -9.31
CA GLN A 14 -0.50 -16.81 -8.32
C GLN A 14 0.28 -15.69 -7.62
N ALA A 15 0.82 -14.73 -8.36
CA ALA A 15 1.56 -13.61 -7.78
C ALA A 15 0.65 -12.71 -6.94
N GLN A 16 -0.59 -12.49 -7.39
CA GLN A 16 -1.58 -11.73 -6.61
C GLN A 16 -1.87 -12.40 -5.27
N ASP A 17 -2.08 -13.71 -5.27
CA ASP A 17 -2.36 -14.48 -4.04
C ASP A 17 -1.17 -14.47 -3.08
N LEU A 18 0.05 -14.60 -3.59
CA LEU A 18 1.26 -14.50 -2.78
C LEU A 18 1.38 -13.11 -2.13
N ILE A 19 1.12 -12.03 -2.88
CA ILE A 19 1.14 -10.66 -2.36
C ILE A 19 0.05 -10.44 -1.30
N ARG A 20 -1.18 -10.93 -1.52
CA ARG A 20 -2.27 -10.86 -0.53
C ARG A 20 -1.90 -11.61 0.74
N ASN A 21 -1.42 -12.84 0.60
CA ASN A 21 -0.99 -13.68 1.73
C ASN A 21 0.17 -13.04 2.52
N TRP A 22 1.09 -12.36 1.84
CA TRP A 22 2.18 -11.65 2.49
C TRP A 22 1.68 -10.50 3.39
N HIS A 23 0.64 -9.76 2.97
CA HIS A 23 0.05 -8.69 3.78
C HIS A 23 -0.68 -9.24 5.00
N VAL A 24 -1.57 -10.22 4.82
CA VAL A 24 -2.36 -10.78 5.94
C VAL A 24 -1.50 -11.52 6.97
N ARG A 25 -0.30 -11.97 6.57
CA ARG A 25 0.71 -12.53 7.48
C ARG A 25 1.53 -11.47 8.23
N GLY A 26 1.22 -10.19 8.05
CA GLY A 26 1.78 -9.10 8.85
C GLY A 26 3.01 -8.42 8.25
N TRP A 27 3.17 -8.38 6.93
CA TRP A 27 4.23 -7.56 6.33
C TRP A 27 4.06 -6.09 6.65
N THR A 28 2.85 -5.54 6.58
CA THR A 28 2.55 -4.17 6.99
C THR A 28 1.81 -4.16 8.34
N PRO A 29 1.97 -3.12 9.17
CA PRO A 29 1.21 -2.96 10.42
C PRO A 29 -0.31 -3.07 10.24
N MET A 30 -0.86 -2.63 9.11
CA MET A 30 -2.29 -2.75 8.83
C MET A 30 -2.73 -4.15 8.38
N GLY A 31 -1.81 -5.05 8.02
CA GLY A 31 -2.11 -6.45 7.71
C GLY A 31 -3.03 -6.68 6.49
N ARG A 32 -3.20 -5.67 5.63
CA ARG A 32 -4.06 -5.73 4.43
C ARG A 32 -3.47 -4.91 3.30
N LEU A 33 -3.92 -5.20 2.09
CA LEU A 33 -3.75 -4.30 0.95
C LEU A 33 -4.56 -3.02 1.18
N GLY A 34 -4.01 -1.90 0.71
CA GLY A 34 -4.77 -0.66 0.63
C GLY A 34 -5.85 -0.75 -0.45
N THR A 35 -6.80 0.17 -0.45
CA THR A 35 -7.75 0.37 -1.55
C THR A 35 -7.53 1.74 -2.19
N PRO A 36 -8.06 2.00 -3.39
CA PRO A 36 -8.04 3.33 -3.98
C PRO A 36 -8.62 4.41 -3.04
N GLU A 37 -9.66 4.06 -2.27
CA GLU A 37 -10.29 4.94 -1.30
C GLU A 37 -9.37 5.32 -0.14
N ASP A 38 -8.50 4.41 0.33
CA ASP A 38 -7.52 4.73 1.39
C ASP A 38 -6.61 5.90 0.96
N VAL A 39 -6.12 5.86 -0.29
CA VAL A 39 -5.28 6.92 -0.85
C VAL A 39 -6.09 8.19 -1.12
N GLY A 40 -7.29 8.04 -1.68
CA GLY A 40 -8.20 9.15 -1.97
C GLY A 40 -8.60 9.93 -0.71
N ASN A 41 -8.87 9.23 0.39
CA ASN A 41 -9.22 9.84 1.67
C ASN A 41 -8.06 10.65 2.25
N VAL A 42 -6.82 10.14 2.18
CA VAL A 42 -5.64 10.91 2.63
C VAL A 42 -5.43 12.15 1.75
N ALA A 43 -5.58 12.02 0.43
CA ALA A 43 -5.51 13.16 -0.47
C ALA A 43 -6.58 14.21 -0.14
N ALA A 44 -7.82 13.80 0.09
CA ALA A 44 -8.91 14.68 0.48
C ALA A 44 -8.63 15.43 1.79
N LEU A 45 -8.08 14.73 2.80
CA LEU A 45 -7.66 15.35 4.06
C LEU A 45 -6.58 16.41 3.85
N VAL A 46 -5.55 16.12 3.05
CA VAL A 46 -4.43 17.03 2.80
C VAL A 46 -4.82 18.21 1.90
N CYS A 47 -5.81 18.02 1.02
CA CYS A 47 -6.37 19.10 0.19
C CYS A 47 -7.44 19.93 0.93
N SER A 48 -7.81 19.57 2.17
CA SER A 48 -8.79 20.33 2.96
C SER A 48 -8.23 21.67 3.43
N GLU A 49 -9.12 22.63 3.72
CA GLU A 49 -8.73 23.92 4.30
C GLU A 49 -8.02 23.77 5.65
N GLN A 50 -8.32 22.71 6.42
CA GLN A 50 -7.70 22.45 7.71
C GLN A 50 -6.20 22.11 7.58
N ALA A 51 -5.76 21.68 6.39
CA ALA A 51 -4.37 21.33 6.10
C ALA A 51 -3.56 22.50 5.49
N ALA A 52 -4.09 23.73 5.42
CA ALA A 52 -3.51 24.84 4.66
C ALA A 52 -2.07 25.25 5.05
N TRP A 53 -1.58 24.85 6.23
CA TRP A 53 -0.20 25.10 6.67
C TRP A 53 0.76 23.93 6.44
N ILE A 54 0.29 22.82 5.87
CA ILE A 54 1.10 21.65 5.53
C ILE A 54 1.61 21.84 4.10
N THR A 55 2.93 22.01 3.96
CA THR A 55 3.59 22.14 2.65
C THR A 55 4.96 21.46 2.66
N GLY A 56 5.39 20.97 1.49
CA GLY A 56 6.69 20.31 1.29
C GLY A 56 6.86 18.96 2.01
N GLN A 57 5.76 18.32 2.43
CA GLN A 57 5.80 17.06 3.16
C GLN A 57 5.52 15.86 2.26
N ILE A 58 6.14 14.72 2.58
CA ILE A 58 5.81 13.41 2.03
C ILE A 58 4.92 12.70 3.06
N ILE A 59 3.72 12.31 2.66
CA ILE A 59 2.77 11.57 3.50
C ILE A 59 2.61 10.16 2.92
N TYR A 60 3.01 9.16 3.70
CA TYR A 60 2.88 7.75 3.29
C TYR A 60 1.49 7.21 3.64
N ALA A 61 0.66 7.02 2.62
CA ALA A 61 -0.65 6.36 2.71
C ALA A 61 -0.52 4.89 2.28
N ASP A 62 0.16 4.06 3.07
CA ASP A 62 0.61 2.74 2.61
C ASP A 62 0.45 1.59 3.62
N GLY A 63 -0.38 1.80 4.66
CA GLY A 63 -0.60 0.82 5.72
C GLY A 63 0.63 0.54 6.58
N GLY A 64 1.66 1.39 6.50
CA GLY A 64 2.93 1.28 7.22
C GLY A 64 4.03 0.56 6.44
N ALA A 65 3.85 0.28 5.15
CA ALA A 65 4.85 -0.40 4.32
C ALA A 65 6.21 0.31 4.30
N SER A 66 6.23 1.65 4.35
CA SER A 66 7.46 2.45 4.37
C SER A 66 8.31 2.29 5.64
N LEU A 67 7.77 1.64 6.68
CA LEU A 67 8.49 1.31 7.91
C LEU A 67 9.08 -0.11 7.89
N MET A 68 8.77 -0.90 6.86
CA MET A 68 9.05 -2.32 6.80
C MET A 68 10.26 -2.62 5.91
N ASN A 69 10.80 -3.84 6.04
CA ASN A 69 11.83 -4.31 5.12
C ASN A 69 11.26 -4.34 3.68
N PRO A 70 11.89 -3.66 2.71
CA PRO A 70 11.42 -3.62 1.32
C PRO A 70 11.71 -4.90 0.53
N GLY A 71 12.47 -5.85 1.09
CA GLY A 71 12.78 -7.13 0.46
C GLY A 71 11.52 -7.93 0.15
N VAL A 72 11.19 -8.03 -1.13
CA VAL A 72 10.08 -8.86 -1.61
C VAL A 72 10.48 -10.35 -1.43
N PRO A 73 9.63 -11.19 -0.80
CA PRO A 73 9.90 -12.62 -0.63
C PRO A 73 10.27 -13.31 -1.95
N PRO A 74 11.27 -14.22 -1.96
CA PRO A 74 11.72 -14.90 -3.18
C PRO A 74 10.59 -15.61 -3.94
N GLU A 75 9.58 -16.11 -3.23
CA GLU A 75 8.44 -16.78 -3.84
C GLU A 75 7.62 -15.86 -4.76
N ILE A 76 7.59 -14.55 -4.45
CA ILE A 76 6.92 -13.53 -5.28
C ILE A 76 7.82 -13.12 -6.46
N GLN A 77 9.13 -13.22 -6.33
CA GLN A 77 10.09 -12.79 -7.38
C GLN A 77 10.22 -13.80 -8.53
N LEU A 78 9.99 -15.08 -8.25
CA LEU A 78 10.21 -16.20 -9.18
C LEU A 78 8.93 -16.64 -9.91
N GLY A 79 7.77 -16.10 -9.55
CA GLY A 79 6.46 -16.36 -10.17
C GLY A 79 6.06 -15.27 -11.16
#